data_AF-A0A8I0JCZ0-F1
#
_entry.id   AF-A0A8I0JCZ0-F1
#
_cell.length_a   1.000
_cell.length_b   1.000
_cell.length_c   1.000
_cell.angle_alpha   90.00
_cell.angle_beta   90.00
_cell.angle_gamma   90.00
#
_symmetry.space_group_name_H-M   'P 1'
#
loop_
_entity.id
_entity.type
_entity.pdbx_description
1 polymer ?
#
loop_
_entity_poly.entity_id
_entity_poly.type
_entity_poly.pdbx_seq_one_letter_code
_entity_poly.pdbx_strand_id
1 'polypeptide(L)'
;MSLEEAIARRYPFPGEAGDAIRERTLRLCRDHIASGLADNNCEQRLCSDNHSVFWQQFTEVLLAHQLEASGLKLSHAAEGPDFLVEHGGQRIWIEVITPEPTGLPDAWINHTVGNVVSFPHEELLLRWTAALKGKAEKLLGRIDRKTGDRVPGYLDKRIVREGDVYVVAVNGRLLRGFGGVFTELNGISQHPFAVEATLAIGPLQIRIDRVTLKELGAGHQHRTRVRKPSGAEVPADTFLDPAFSPISAIWAVDVDEILLLGEPRPMIVAHNPLASTPLPPRFLPAQSEYFADVRDDYYEIRREDGVLVK
;
A
#
# COMPACT_ATOMS: atom_id res chain seq x y z
N MET A 1 -22.01 -2.96 20.70
CA MET A 1 -22.18 -3.77 19.49
C MET A 1 -21.12 -4.83 19.53
N SER A 2 -21.50 -6.10 19.37
CA SER A 2 -20.54 -7.21 19.30
C SER A 2 -19.86 -7.23 17.92
N LEU A 3 -18.70 -7.90 17.83
CA LEU A 3 -18.03 -8.13 16.54
C LEU A 3 -18.96 -8.82 15.54
N GLU A 4 -19.77 -9.78 16.00
CA GLU A 4 -20.72 -10.50 15.15
C GLU A 4 -21.81 -9.59 14.58
N GLU A 5 -22.40 -8.72 15.41
CA GLU A 5 -23.36 -7.70 14.96
C GLU A 5 -22.72 -6.72 13.97
N ALA A 6 -21.48 -6.30 14.21
CA ALA A 6 -20.76 -5.36 13.34
C ALA A 6 -20.48 -5.98 11.95
N ILE A 7 -19.97 -7.21 11.91
CA ILE A 7 -19.71 -7.93 10.66
C ILE A 7 -21.02 -8.22 9.91
N ALA A 8 -22.09 -8.61 10.61
CA ALA A 8 -23.39 -8.83 9.99
C ALA A 8 -23.96 -7.56 9.37
N ARG A 9 -23.81 -6.41 10.03
CA ARG A 9 -24.23 -5.11 9.49
C ARG A 9 -23.41 -4.68 8.28
N ARG A 10 -22.11 -4.99 8.25
CA ARG A 10 -21.20 -4.63 7.15
C ARG A 10 -21.45 -5.47 5.90
N TYR A 11 -21.80 -6.75 6.09
CA TYR A 11 -22.11 -7.67 5.01
C TYR A 11 -23.57 -8.12 5.11
N PRO A 12 -24.55 -7.26 4.75
CA PRO A 12 -25.98 -7.53 4.98
C PRO A 12 -26.60 -8.52 3.97
N PHE A 13 -25.82 -9.00 3.00
CA PHE A 13 -26.34 -9.79 1.88
C PHE A 13 -26.81 -11.19 2.34
N PRO A 14 -28.06 -11.59 2.08
CA PRO A 14 -28.53 -12.93 2.40
C PRO A 14 -28.02 -13.97 1.39
N GLY A 15 -28.01 -15.24 1.79
CA GLY A 15 -27.62 -16.38 0.95
C GLY A 15 -26.22 -16.90 1.23
N GLU A 16 -25.91 -18.06 0.64
CA GLU A 16 -24.71 -18.85 0.95
C GLU A 16 -23.40 -18.06 0.86
N ALA A 17 -23.24 -17.22 -0.18
CA ALA A 17 -22.05 -16.38 -0.33
C ALA A 17 -21.93 -15.32 0.77
N GLY A 18 -23.05 -14.69 1.16
CA GLY A 18 -23.07 -13.71 2.24
C GLY A 18 -22.80 -14.34 3.61
N ASP A 19 -23.38 -15.52 3.85
CA ASP A 19 -23.12 -16.32 5.06
C ASP A 19 -21.65 -16.73 5.15
N ALA A 20 -21.06 -17.21 4.05
CA ALA A 20 -19.66 -17.60 3.99
C ALA A 20 -18.71 -16.41 4.26
N ILE A 21 -18.98 -15.23 3.68
CA ILE A 21 -18.19 -14.02 3.94
C ILE A 21 -18.26 -13.65 5.43
N ARG A 22 -19.45 -13.60 6.02
CA ARG A 22 -19.63 -13.27 7.44
C ARG A 22 -18.89 -14.27 8.33
N GLU A 23 -19.09 -15.56 8.09
CA GLU A 23 -18.47 -16.62 8.90
C GLU A 23 -16.95 -16.56 8.83
N ARG A 24 -16.37 -16.48 7.62
CA ARG A 24 -14.91 -16.47 7.43
C ARG A 24 -14.28 -15.19 7.97
N THR A 25 -14.93 -14.04 7.76
CA THR A 25 -14.47 -12.76 8.30
C THR A 25 -14.49 -12.76 9.82
N LEU A 26 -15.61 -13.20 10.43
CA LEU A 26 -15.75 -13.27 11.87
C LEU A 26 -14.73 -14.23 12.50
N ARG A 27 -14.53 -15.40 11.89
CA ARG A 27 -13.54 -16.37 12.33
C ARG A 27 -12.14 -15.76 12.29
N LEU A 28 -11.75 -15.18 11.15
CA LEU A 28 -10.41 -14.62 11.00
C LEU A 28 -10.15 -13.46 11.96
N CYS A 29 -11.13 -12.57 12.16
CA CYS A 29 -11.03 -11.49 13.14
C CYS A 29 -10.86 -12.04 14.57
N ARG A 30 -11.63 -13.06 14.95
CA ARG A 30 -11.51 -13.71 16.28
C ARG A 30 -10.14 -14.37 16.45
N ASP A 31 -9.67 -15.08 15.44
CA ASP A 31 -8.36 -15.74 15.45
C ASP A 31 -7.23 -14.72 15.60
N HIS A 32 -7.31 -13.59 14.88
CA HIS A 32 -6.33 -12.50 14.98
C HIS A 32 -6.35 -11.79 16.35
N ILE A 33 -7.54 -11.57 16.92
CA ILE A 33 -7.65 -11.02 18.29
C ILE A 33 -7.03 -12.00 19.30
N ALA A 34 -7.25 -13.30 19.12
CA ALA A 34 -6.73 -14.34 20.01
C ALA A 34 -5.24 -14.65 19.82
N SER A 35 -4.62 -14.28 18.68
CA SER A 35 -3.23 -14.62 18.37
C SER A 35 -2.20 -13.80 19.17
N GLY A 36 -2.62 -12.73 19.84
CA GLY A 36 -1.74 -11.80 20.53
C GLY A 36 -1.02 -10.81 19.60
N LEU A 37 -1.36 -10.80 18.30
CA LEU A 37 -0.89 -9.79 17.34
C LEU A 37 -1.71 -8.50 17.41
N ALA A 38 -2.94 -8.57 17.94
CA ALA A 38 -3.86 -7.45 18.06
C ALA A 38 -3.55 -6.57 19.29
N ASP A 39 -3.68 -5.24 19.13
CA ASP A 39 -3.68 -4.32 20.27
C ASP A 39 -5.03 -4.32 21.01
N ASN A 40 -5.08 -3.68 22.18
CA ASN A 40 -6.26 -3.61 23.05
C ASN A 40 -7.50 -2.96 22.40
N ASN A 41 -7.32 -2.19 21.32
CA ASN A 41 -8.39 -1.47 20.63
C ASN A 41 -8.77 -2.14 19.29
N CYS A 42 -8.14 -3.25 18.91
CA CYS A 42 -8.40 -3.97 17.67
C CYS A 42 -9.88 -4.31 17.49
N GLU A 43 -10.50 -4.98 18.48
CA GLU A 43 -11.93 -5.34 18.41
C GLU A 43 -12.81 -4.09 18.28
N GLN A 44 -12.51 -3.02 19.02
CA GLN A 44 -13.24 -1.76 18.92
C GLN A 44 -13.16 -1.16 17.49
N ARG A 45 -11.99 -1.21 16.85
CA ARG A 45 -11.80 -0.72 15.48
C ARG A 45 -12.51 -1.61 14.45
N LEU A 46 -12.49 -2.93 14.63
CA LEU A 46 -13.26 -3.87 13.80
C LEU A 46 -14.78 -3.69 13.97
N CYS A 47 -15.24 -3.23 15.12
CA CYS A 47 -16.65 -2.90 15.38
C CYS A 47 -17.04 -1.48 14.93
N SER A 48 -16.13 -0.70 14.34
CA SER A 48 -16.40 0.69 14.00
C SER A 48 -17.36 0.83 12.82
N ASP A 49 -18.35 1.72 12.95
CA ASP A 49 -19.19 2.16 11.83
C ASP A 49 -18.42 3.05 10.84
N ASN A 50 -17.29 3.63 11.25
CA ASN A 50 -16.43 4.37 10.35
C ASN A 50 -15.68 3.39 9.41
N HIS A 51 -15.98 3.49 8.12
CA HIS A 51 -15.44 2.60 7.10
C HIS A 51 -13.91 2.59 7.03
N SER A 52 -13.27 3.77 7.15
CA SER A 52 -11.81 3.88 7.12
C SER A 52 -11.16 3.23 8.33
N VAL A 53 -11.74 3.41 9.53
CA VAL A 53 -11.24 2.80 10.77
C VAL A 53 -11.34 1.28 10.70
N PHE A 54 -12.48 0.77 10.24
CA PHE A 54 -12.65 -0.66 10.02
C PHE A 54 -11.64 -1.21 9.03
N TRP A 55 -11.52 -0.60 7.85
CA TRP A 55 -10.66 -1.11 6.78
C TRP A 55 -9.18 -1.02 7.10
N GLN A 56 -8.74 -0.01 7.85
CA GLN A 56 -7.38 0.02 8.38
C GLN A 56 -7.11 -1.23 9.24
N GLN A 57 -7.97 -1.50 10.22
CA GLN A 57 -7.79 -2.66 11.10
C GLN A 57 -7.97 -4.00 10.37
N PHE A 58 -8.97 -4.10 9.50
CA PHE A 58 -9.24 -5.33 8.77
C PHE A 58 -8.15 -5.63 7.75
N THR A 59 -7.49 -4.61 7.19
CA THR A 59 -6.29 -4.81 6.37
C THR A 59 -5.17 -5.46 7.16
N GLU A 60 -4.90 -5.03 8.40
CA GLU A 60 -3.91 -5.68 9.27
C GLU A 60 -4.27 -7.17 9.48
N VAL A 61 -5.54 -7.48 9.76
CA VAL A 61 -6.03 -8.86 9.89
C VAL A 61 -5.78 -9.67 8.60
N LEU A 62 -6.13 -9.13 7.44
CA LEU A 62 -5.96 -9.81 6.14
C LEU A 62 -4.48 -10.01 5.78
N LEU A 63 -3.61 -9.04 6.06
CA LEU A 63 -2.19 -9.16 5.77
C LEU A 63 -1.49 -10.11 6.73
N ALA A 64 -1.86 -10.11 8.02
CA ALA A 64 -1.39 -11.12 8.96
C ALA A 64 -1.74 -12.53 8.45
N HIS A 65 -2.98 -12.74 8.01
CA HIS A 65 -3.42 -14.00 7.42
C HIS A 65 -2.57 -14.42 6.20
N GLN A 66 -2.28 -13.49 5.28
CA GLN A 66 -1.47 -13.80 4.09
C GLN A 66 -0.01 -14.12 4.43
N LEU A 67 0.59 -13.40 5.39
CA LEU A 67 1.95 -13.67 5.84
C LEU A 67 2.05 -15.04 6.52
N GLU A 68 1.12 -15.36 7.42
CA GLU A 68 1.05 -16.67 8.10
C GLU A 68 0.78 -17.81 7.12
N ALA A 69 -0.14 -17.61 6.15
CA ALA A 69 -0.39 -18.59 5.08
C ALA A 69 0.85 -18.82 4.19
N SER A 70 1.77 -17.87 4.16
CA SER A 70 3.08 -17.98 3.48
C SER A 70 4.16 -18.59 4.37
N GLY A 71 3.82 -19.06 5.57
CA GLY A 71 4.75 -19.70 6.51
C GLY A 71 5.60 -18.73 7.32
N LEU A 72 5.29 -17.42 7.29
CA LEU A 72 6.01 -16.43 8.07
C LEU A 72 5.45 -16.36 9.48
N LYS A 73 6.35 -16.29 10.47
CA LYS A 73 5.98 -16.13 11.88
C LYS A 73 5.97 -14.65 12.23
N LEU A 74 4.82 -14.17 12.68
CA LEU A 74 4.61 -12.79 13.05
C LEU A 74 4.82 -12.59 14.54
N SER A 75 5.29 -11.41 14.90
CA SER A 75 5.29 -10.90 16.26
C SER A 75 4.84 -9.44 16.22
N HIS A 76 4.23 -9.01 17.32
CA HIS A 76 3.80 -7.63 17.51
C HIS A 76 4.59 -7.00 18.66
N ALA A 77 4.90 -5.71 18.53
CA ALA A 77 5.51 -4.92 19.60
C ALA A 77 4.52 -3.83 20.04
N ALA A 78 4.43 -3.59 21.35
CA ALA A 78 3.50 -2.60 21.91
C ALA A 78 3.70 -1.17 21.35
N GLU A 79 4.91 -0.85 20.90
CA GLU A 79 5.21 0.38 20.17
C GLU A 79 6.01 0.03 18.89
N GLY A 80 5.58 0.56 17.75
CA GLY A 80 6.29 0.41 16.48
C GLY A 80 5.40 0.08 15.30
N PRO A 81 6.00 -0.47 14.24
CA PRO A 81 5.29 -1.02 13.09
C PRO A 81 4.34 -2.15 13.44
N ASP A 82 3.36 -2.39 12.57
CA ASP A 82 2.26 -3.31 12.83
C ASP A 82 2.74 -4.77 12.96
N PHE A 83 3.71 -5.18 12.13
CA PHE A 83 4.30 -6.53 12.19
C PHE A 83 5.82 -6.52 12.24
N LEU A 84 6.36 -7.46 13.02
CA LEU A 84 7.76 -7.89 12.97
C LEU A 84 7.83 -9.36 12.55
N VAL A 85 8.64 -9.62 11.52
CA VAL A 85 9.03 -10.95 11.08
C VAL A 85 10.51 -11.15 11.32
N GLU A 86 10.87 -12.27 11.95
CA GLU A 86 12.26 -12.70 12.07
C GLU A 86 12.53 -13.86 11.10
N HIS A 87 13.41 -13.65 10.13
CA HIS A 87 13.73 -14.65 9.11
C HIS A 87 15.23 -14.68 8.82
N GLY A 88 15.86 -15.84 9.00
CA GLY A 88 17.30 -16.00 8.72
C GLY A 88 18.21 -15.08 9.55
N GLY A 89 17.77 -14.68 10.75
CA GLY A 89 18.48 -13.71 11.61
C GLY A 89 18.25 -12.24 11.24
N GLN A 90 17.48 -11.97 10.18
CA GLN A 90 17.07 -10.63 9.76
C GLN A 90 15.73 -10.27 10.39
N ARG A 91 15.64 -9.05 10.93
CA ARG A 91 14.37 -8.45 11.37
C ARG A 91 13.76 -7.66 10.22
N ILE A 92 12.48 -7.90 9.97
CA ILE A 92 11.73 -7.30 8.88
C ILE A 92 10.47 -6.70 9.47
N TRP A 93 10.41 -5.37 9.47
CA TRP A 93 9.25 -4.60 9.92
C TRP A 93 8.31 -4.32 8.77
N ILE A 94 7.01 -4.44 9.03
CA ILE A 94 5.96 -4.10 8.07
C ILE A 94 5.00 -3.11 8.75
N GLU A 95 4.90 -1.91 8.19
CA GLU A 95 3.95 -0.89 8.62
C GLU A 95 2.84 -0.74 7.57
N VAL A 96 1.60 -0.95 8.00
CA VAL A 96 0.40 -1.04 7.19
C VAL A 96 -0.31 0.31 7.11
N ILE A 97 -0.86 0.62 5.94
CA ILE A 97 -1.76 1.76 5.73
C ILE A 97 -2.84 1.43 4.72
N THR A 98 -4.06 1.87 5.03
CA THR A 98 -5.18 1.89 4.09
C THR A 98 -5.55 3.36 3.84
N PRO A 99 -5.06 3.99 2.76
CA PRO A 99 -5.26 5.41 2.55
C PRO A 99 -6.74 5.75 2.36
N GLU A 100 -7.20 6.82 3.01
CA GLU A 100 -8.56 7.32 2.84
C GLU A 100 -8.77 7.94 1.44
N PRO A 101 -9.99 7.86 0.87
CA PRO A 101 -10.30 8.39 -0.47
C PRO A 101 -10.43 9.93 -0.50
N THR A 102 -9.80 10.64 0.43
CA THR A 102 -9.93 12.10 0.54
C THR A 102 -9.45 12.81 -0.72
N GLY A 103 -10.32 13.61 -1.32
CA GLY A 103 -10.00 14.37 -2.54
C GLY A 103 -10.14 13.57 -3.83
N LEU A 104 -10.60 12.32 -3.78
CA LEU A 104 -11.04 11.60 -4.97
C LEU A 104 -12.41 12.14 -5.42
N PRO A 105 -12.68 12.19 -6.74
CA PRO A 105 -13.99 12.60 -7.25
C PRO A 105 -15.12 11.69 -6.73
N ASP A 106 -16.24 12.28 -6.34
CA ASP A 106 -17.40 11.52 -5.87
C ASP A 106 -17.89 10.51 -6.92
N ALA A 107 -17.92 10.92 -8.19
CA ALA A 107 -18.29 10.05 -9.31
C ALA A 107 -17.40 8.80 -9.46
N TRP A 108 -16.16 8.83 -8.96
CA TRP A 108 -15.26 7.68 -8.93
C TRP A 108 -15.64 6.70 -7.81
N ILE A 109 -15.80 7.22 -6.59
CA ILE A 109 -16.09 6.41 -5.39
C ILE A 109 -17.52 5.88 -5.41
N ASN A 110 -18.49 6.77 -5.61
CA ASN A 110 -19.93 6.51 -5.63
C ASN A 110 -20.45 6.40 -7.07
N HIS A 111 -19.74 5.62 -7.89
CA HIS A 111 -20.10 5.44 -9.29
C HIS A 111 -21.53 4.91 -9.46
N THR A 112 -22.26 5.51 -10.39
CA THR A 112 -23.57 5.01 -10.83
C THR A 112 -23.41 4.25 -12.15
N VAL A 113 -23.84 2.99 -12.16
CA VAL A 113 -23.79 2.12 -13.35
C VAL A 113 -24.43 2.81 -14.55
N GLY A 114 -23.71 2.81 -15.68
CA GLY A 114 -24.15 3.46 -16.93
C GLY A 114 -23.55 4.85 -17.16
N ASN A 115 -22.88 5.44 -16.16
CA ASN A 115 -22.17 6.70 -16.33
C ASN A 115 -20.73 6.51 -16.80
N VAL A 116 -20.21 7.46 -17.58
CA VAL A 116 -18.78 7.53 -17.91
C VAL A 116 -18.07 8.33 -16.83
N VAL A 117 -16.95 7.81 -16.32
CA VAL A 117 -16.14 8.47 -15.29
C VAL A 117 -14.68 8.47 -15.74
N SER A 118 -14.02 9.61 -15.58
CA SER A 118 -12.57 9.72 -15.82
C SER A 118 -11.79 9.03 -14.71
N PHE A 119 -10.72 8.33 -15.06
CA PHE A 119 -9.81 7.74 -14.10
C PHE A 119 -9.01 8.84 -13.37
N PRO A 120 -9.19 9.04 -12.04
CA PRO A 120 -8.59 10.14 -11.29
C PRO A 120 -7.15 9.79 -10.87
N HIS A 121 -6.30 9.55 -11.86
CA HIS A 121 -4.97 9.00 -11.66
C HIS A 121 -4.06 9.91 -10.83
N GLU A 122 -4.16 11.23 -10.98
CA GLU A 122 -3.36 12.17 -10.17
C GLU A 122 -3.83 12.19 -8.72
N GLU A 123 -5.14 12.20 -8.49
CA GLU A 123 -5.71 12.21 -7.15
C GLU A 123 -5.44 10.89 -6.40
N LEU A 124 -5.49 9.76 -7.10
CA LEU A 124 -5.06 8.45 -6.59
C LEU A 124 -3.58 8.46 -6.24
N LEU A 125 -2.72 8.92 -7.15
CA LEU A 125 -1.28 9.01 -6.91
C LEU A 125 -0.95 9.96 -5.74
N LEU A 126 -1.73 11.03 -5.54
CA LEU A 126 -1.63 11.90 -4.37
C LEU A 126 -1.99 11.19 -3.06
N ARG A 127 -2.92 10.21 -3.07
CA ARG A 127 -3.20 9.39 -1.89
C ARG A 127 -2.04 8.45 -1.56
N TRP A 128 -1.47 7.81 -2.59
CA TRP A 128 -0.30 6.95 -2.45
C TRP A 128 0.90 7.72 -1.90
N THR A 129 1.29 8.82 -2.55
CA THR A 129 2.43 9.65 -2.10
C THR A 129 2.22 10.22 -0.68
N ALA A 130 0.99 10.60 -0.31
CA ALA A 130 0.67 11.05 1.04
C ALA A 130 0.79 9.91 2.08
N ALA A 131 0.32 8.71 1.76
CA ALA A 131 0.43 7.55 2.64
C ALA A 131 1.90 7.15 2.86
N LEU A 132 2.67 7.06 1.77
CA LEU A 132 4.10 6.77 1.82
C LEU A 132 4.86 7.82 2.63
N LYS A 133 4.60 9.11 2.39
CA LYS A 133 5.18 10.19 3.17
C LYS A 133 4.85 10.06 4.66
N GLY A 134 3.59 9.77 5.00
CA GLY A 134 3.16 9.62 6.38
C GLY A 134 3.90 8.50 7.11
N LYS A 135 4.17 7.37 6.43
CA LYS A 135 4.93 6.25 7.00
C LYS A 135 6.44 6.50 7.02
N ALA A 136 6.98 7.18 6.00
CA ALA A 136 8.36 7.64 6.01
C ALA A 136 8.62 8.60 7.19
N GLU A 137 7.71 9.54 7.45
CA GLU A 137 7.80 10.45 8.60
C GLU A 137 7.73 9.72 9.95
N LYS A 138 7.00 8.60 10.05
CA LYS A 138 7.02 7.76 11.26
C LYS A 138 8.37 7.07 11.45
N LEU A 139 8.98 6.58 10.38
CA LEU A 139 10.29 5.92 10.42
C LEU A 139 11.43 6.91 10.73
N LEU A 140 11.50 7.98 9.94
CA LEU A 140 12.61 8.94 9.90
C LEU A 140 12.47 10.08 10.92
N GLY A 141 11.25 10.30 11.41
CA GLY A 141 10.88 11.49 12.17
C GLY A 141 10.37 12.62 11.27
N ARG A 142 9.83 13.66 11.90
CA ARG A 142 9.30 14.83 11.17
C ARG A 142 9.44 16.10 11.99
N ILE A 143 9.22 17.24 11.35
CA ILE A 143 9.05 18.52 12.04
C ILE A 143 7.57 18.74 12.33
N ASP A 144 7.24 19.03 13.59
CA ASP A 144 5.88 19.45 13.97
C ASP A 144 5.60 20.82 13.35
N ARG A 145 4.53 20.90 12.54
CA ARG A 145 4.22 22.14 11.80
C ARG A 145 3.70 23.26 12.69
N LYS A 146 3.21 22.95 13.90
CA LYS A 146 2.67 23.93 14.84
C LYS A 146 3.76 24.48 15.74
N THR A 147 4.64 23.62 16.24
CA THR A 147 5.68 24.04 17.20
C THR A 147 7.04 24.28 16.56
N GLY A 148 7.31 23.68 15.40
CA GLY A 148 8.62 23.70 14.75
C GLY A 148 9.61 22.68 15.32
N ASP A 149 9.21 21.89 16.33
CA ASP A 149 10.09 20.92 16.98
C ASP A 149 10.24 19.64 16.17
N ARG A 150 11.38 18.96 16.34
CA ARG A 150 11.59 17.63 15.78
C ARG A 150 10.83 16.58 16.59
N VAL A 151 9.95 15.86 15.92
CA VAL A 151 9.29 14.65 16.43
C VAL A 151 10.14 13.43 16.04
N PRO A 152 10.68 12.68 17.01
CA PRO A 152 11.54 11.53 16.73
C PRO A 152 10.77 10.38 16.06
N GLY A 153 11.39 9.79 15.04
CA GLY A 153 10.86 8.61 14.35
C GLY A 153 11.26 7.30 15.03
N TYR A 154 10.85 6.17 14.44
CA TYR A 154 11.18 4.84 14.96
C TYR A 154 12.69 4.56 14.98
N LEU A 155 13.46 5.11 14.04
CA LEU A 155 14.92 5.00 14.03
C LEU A 155 15.54 5.76 15.22
N ASP A 156 15.08 6.98 15.49
CA ASP A 156 15.55 7.78 16.64
C ASP A 156 15.27 7.06 17.96
N LYS A 157 14.09 6.42 18.04
CA LYS A 157 13.64 5.65 19.22
C LYS A 157 14.26 4.25 19.32
N ARG A 158 15.02 3.81 18.31
CA ARG A 158 15.61 2.46 18.20
C ARG A 158 14.59 1.32 18.24
N ILE A 159 13.35 1.60 17.83
CA ILE A 159 12.31 0.59 17.64
C ILE A 159 12.65 -0.23 16.41
N VAL A 160 12.90 0.48 15.30
CA VAL A 160 13.55 -0.04 14.10
C VAL A 160 15.04 0.26 14.24
N ARG A 161 15.90 -0.74 14.03
CA ARG A 161 17.35 -0.60 14.15
C ARG A 161 18.00 -0.38 12.79
N GLU A 162 19.20 0.17 12.82
CA GLU A 162 20.08 0.15 11.65
C GLU A 162 20.36 -1.31 11.26
N GLY A 163 20.14 -1.64 9.98
CA GLY A 163 20.20 -3.02 9.49
C GLY A 163 18.88 -3.79 9.55
N ASP A 164 17.81 -3.27 10.15
CA ASP A 164 16.48 -3.87 10.01
C ASP A 164 15.90 -3.55 8.62
N VAL A 165 15.19 -4.49 8.01
CA VAL A 165 14.40 -4.24 6.79
C VAL A 165 13.11 -3.54 7.19
N TYR A 166 12.71 -2.52 6.44
CA TYR A 166 11.47 -1.78 6.70
C TYR A 166 10.60 -1.71 5.44
N VAL A 167 9.40 -2.27 5.52
CA VAL A 167 8.42 -2.32 4.43
C VAL A 167 7.21 -1.48 4.79
N VAL A 168 6.70 -0.71 3.83
CA VAL A 168 5.38 -0.08 3.95
C VAL A 168 4.38 -0.87 3.13
N ALA A 169 3.39 -1.48 3.81
CA ALA A 169 2.29 -2.15 3.16
C ALA A 169 1.13 -1.17 2.91
N VAL A 170 0.74 -0.96 1.66
CA VAL A 170 -0.31 0.00 1.29
C VAL A 170 -1.48 -0.76 0.67
N ASN A 171 -2.63 -0.77 1.36
CA ASN A 171 -3.86 -1.34 0.81
C ASN A 171 -4.67 -0.30 0.05
N GLY A 172 -4.81 -0.49 -1.27
CA GLY A 172 -5.58 0.37 -2.17
C GLY A 172 -7.09 0.23 -2.05
N ARG A 173 -7.61 -0.67 -1.19
CA ARG A 173 -9.03 -1.04 -1.11
C ARG A 173 -10.03 0.12 -1.06
N LEU A 174 -9.71 1.18 -0.31
CA LEU A 174 -10.58 2.36 -0.17
C LEU A 174 -10.49 3.33 -1.34
N LEU A 175 -9.49 3.17 -2.21
CA LEU A 175 -9.22 4.04 -3.35
C LEU A 175 -9.88 3.53 -4.65
N ARG A 176 -10.41 2.31 -4.63
CA ARG A 176 -11.11 1.69 -5.77
C ARG A 176 -12.28 2.54 -6.26
N GLY A 177 -12.52 2.48 -7.56
CA GLY A 177 -13.73 3.01 -8.17
C GLY A 177 -14.90 2.01 -8.08
N PHE A 178 -16.03 2.34 -8.70
CA PHE A 178 -17.15 1.40 -8.92
C PHE A 178 -17.69 0.76 -7.63
N GLY A 179 -17.78 1.52 -6.53
CA GLY A 179 -18.24 0.97 -5.24
C GLY A 179 -17.30 -0.07 -4.63
N GLY A 180 -16.05 -0.14 -5.08
CA GLY A 180 -15.04 -1.07 -4.58
C GLY A 180 -15.06 -2.46 -5.24
N VAL A 181 -15.76 -2.62 -6.36
CA VAL A 181 -15.96 -3.92 -7.03
C VAL A 181 -14.69 -4.41 -7.71
N PHE A 182 -13.97 -3.53 -8.40
CA PHE A 182 -12.76 -3.88 -9.14
C PHE A 182 -11.51 -3.53 -8.34
N THR A 183 -10.44 -4.28 -8.57
CA THR A 183 -9.14 -4.06 -7.92
C THR A 183 -8.27 -3.11 -8.74
N GLU A 184 -7.71 -2.08 -8.11
CA GLU A 184 -7.07 -0.95 -8.78
C GLU A 184 -5.69 -0.66 -8.16
N LEU A 185 -4.69 -1.44 -8.55
CA LEU A 185 -3.29 -1.20 -8.18
C LEU A 185 -2.48 -0.46 -9.22
N ASN A 186 -2.89 -0.48 -10.48
CA ASN A 186 -2.13 0.12 -11.58
C ASN A 186 -2.56 1.57 -11.82
N GLY A 187 -1.57 2.43 -12.02
CA GLY A 187 -1.77 3.82 -12.40
C GLY A 187 -1.81 4.01 -13.92
N ILE A 188 -1.79 5.28 -14.32
CA ILE A 188 -1.90 5.71 -15.72
C ILE A 188 -0.71 5.27 -16.58
N SER A 189 0.45 5.01 -15.97
CA SER A 189 1.66 4.52 -16.63
C SER A 189 1.58 3.05 -17.02
N GLN A 190 0.53 2.34 -16.60
CA GLN A 190 0.40 0.87 -16.63
C GLN A 190 1.32 0.12 -15.65
N HIS A 191 2.08 0.85 -14.82
CA HIS A 191 2.76 0.30 -13.65
C HIS A 191 1.92 0.45 -12.39
N PRO A 192 2.21 -0.32 -11.32
CA PRO A 192 1.56 -0.13 -10.03
C PRO A 192 1.76 1.29 -9.48
N PHE A 193 0.77 1.82 -8.76
CA PHE A 193 0.88 3.13 -8.10
C PHE A 193 2.08 3.22 -7.15
N ALA A 194 2.49 2.12 -6.51
CA ALA A 194 3.71 2.10 -5.72
C ALA A 194 4.96 2.43 -6.55
N VAL A 195 5.03 1.96 -7.79
CA VAL A 195 6.13 2.28 -8.72
C VAL A 195 6.00 3.73 -9.19
N GLU A 196 4.81 4.20 -9.59
CA GLU A 196 4.61 5.61 -9.99
C GLU A 196 4.94 6.60 -8.87
N ALA A 197 4.60 6.27 -7.62
CA ALA A 197 4.73 7.14 -6.46
C ALA A 197 6.16 7.23 -5.90
N THR A 198 7.04 6.31 -6.30
CA THR A 198 8.39 6.20 -5.73
C THR A 198 9.49 6.33 -6.77
N LEU A 199 9.23 5.96 -8.03
CA LEU A 199 10.20 5.91 -9.11
C LEU A 199 9.84 6.85 -10.25
N ALA A 200 9.09 7.93 -9.98
CA ALA A 200 8.84 9.03 -10.93
C ALA A 200 8.29 8.62 -12.29
N ILE A 201 7.52 7.53 -12.35
CA ILE A 201 6.99 7.03 -13.63
C ILE A 201 5.66 7.71 -13.93
N GLY A 202 5.62 8.41 -15.05
CA GLY A 202 4.45 9.05 -15.61
C GLY A 202 3.81 8.26 -16.75
N PRO A 203 2.76 8.81 -17.40
CA PRO A 203 2.11 8.20 -18.56
C PRO A 203 3.09 7.89 -19.70
N LEU A 204 2.67 6.98 -20.59
CA LEU A 204 3.35 6.79 -21.88
C LEU A 204 3.34 8.09 -22.70
N GLN A 205 4.50 8.42 -23.26
CA GLN A 205 4.75 9.62 -24.06
C GLN A 205 5.46 9.24 -25.35
N ILE A 206 5.06 9.89 -26.44
CA ILE A 206 5.79 9.90 -27.72
C ILE A 206 6.34 11.30 -27.92
N ARG A 207 7.63 11.41 -28.21
CA ARG A 207 8.29 12.68 -28.55
C ARG A 207 8.32 12.82 -30.06
N ILE A 208 7.74 13.91 -30.57
CA ILE A 208 7.64 14.19 -32.01
C ILE A 208 8.41 15.47 -32.31
N ASP A 209 9.28 15.41 -33.32
CA ASP A 209 9.93 16.60 -33.85
C ASP A 209 8.88 17.49 -34.53
N ARG A 210 8.72 18.72 -34.03
CA ARG A 210 7.65 19.62 -34.49
C ARG A 210 7.81 20.10 -35.94
N VAL A 211 9.01 20.01 -36.52
CA VAL A 211 9.31 20.48 -37.88
C VAL A 211 9.18 19.34 -38.88
N THR A 212 9.80 18.21 -38.58
CA THR A 212 9.86 17.04 -39.47
C THR A 212 8.71 16.06 -39.27
N LEU A 213 7.96 16.20 -38.18
CA LEU A 213 6.91 15.28 -37.71
C LEU A 213 7.40 13.85 -37.48
N LYS A 214 8.72 13.64 -37.42
CA LYS A 214 9.31 12.34 -37.13
C LYS A 214 9.24 12.04 -35.64
N GLU A 215 9.06 10.77 -35.32
CA GLU A 215 9.22 10.26 -33.97
C GLU A 215 10.69 10.37 -33.54
N LEU A 216 10.91 11.00 -32.39
CA LEU A 216 12.20 11.10 -31.70
C LEU A 216 12.38 10.00 -30.64
N GLY A 217 11.29 9.37 -30.22
CA GLY A 217 11.26 8.20 -29.36
C GLY A 217 9.99 8.11 -28.52
N ALA A 218 9.74 6.92 -27.98
CA ALA A 218 8.64 6.63 -27.08
C ALA A 218 9.16 6.07 -25.74
N GLY A 219 8.39 6.27 -24.68
CA GLY A 219 8.70 5.76 -23.33
C GLY A 219 7.74 6.32 -22.30
N HIS A 220 8.07 6.22 -21.02
CA HIS A 220 7.30 6.88 -19.96
C HIS A 220 7.81 8.29 -19.72
N GLN A 221 6.88 9.19 -19.39
CA GLN A 221 7.24 10.51 -18.88
C GLN A 221 8.00 10.36 -17.56
N HIS A 222 9.13 11.05 -17.41
CA HIS A 222 9.79 11.20 -16.12
C HIS A 222 9.07 12.27 -15.30
N ARG A 223 8.23 11.85 -14.35
CA ARG A 223 7.33 12.69 -13.54
C ARG A 223 7.75 12.64 -12.07
N THR A 224 8.77 13.43 -11.72
CA THR A 224 9.30 13.51 -10.35
C THR A 224 8.36 14.17 -9.37
N ARG A 225 7.33 14.88 -9.85
CA ARG A 225 6.39 15.63 -9.00
C ARG A 225 4.96 15.49 -9.46
N VAL A 226 4.05 15.48 -8.49
CA VAL A 226 2.60 15.49 -8.69
C VAL A 226 2.03 16.78 -8.11
N ARG A 227 1.21 17.47 -8.90
CA ARG A 227 0.64 18.75 -8.52
C ARG A 227 -0.64 18.55 -7.71
N LYS A 228 -0.76 19.22 -6.57
CA LYS A 228 -2.00 19.29 -5.79
C LYS A 228 -2.97 20.28 -6.43
N PRO A 229 -4.27 20.18 -6.14
CA PRO A 229 -5.25 21.22 -6.47
C PRO A 229 -4.88 22.60 -5.91
N SER A 230 -4.15 22.66 -4.79
CA SER A 230 -3.65 23.92 -4.21
C SER A 230 -2.46 24.54 -4.96
N GLY A 231 -1.97 23.89 -6.03
CA GLY A 231 -0.79 24.30 -6.79
C GLY A 231 0.55 23.82 -6.22
N ALA A 232 0.58 23.35 -4.96
CA ALA A 232 1.78 22.79 -4.34
C ALA A 232 2.15 21.43 -4.97
N GLU A 233 3.43 21.10 -4.98
CA GLU A 233 3.93 19.85 -5.57
C GLU A 233 4.32 18.83 -4.50
N VAL A 234 4.14 17.54 -4.81
CA VAL A 234 4.56 16.41 -4.00
C VAL A 234 5.59 15.60 -4.77
N PRO A 235 6.74 15.24 -4.16
CA PRO A 235 7.70 14.31 -4.77
C PRO A 235 7.07 12.95 -5.07
N ALA A 236 7.45 12.37 -6.20
CA ALA A 236 7.08 11.02 -6.64
C ALA A 236 8.32 10.17 -7.01
N ASP A 237 9.50 10.65 -6.65
CA ASP A 237 10.84 10.10 -6.88
C ASP A 237 11.49 9.64 -5.56
N THR A 238 10.71 9.29 -4.55
CA THR A 238 11.22 9.03 -3.20
C THR A 238 12.25 7.90 -3.14
N PHE A 239 12.13 6.87 -3.98
CA PHE A 239 13.11 5.76 -4.06
C PHE A 239 14.36 6.11 -4.89
N LEU A 240 14.40 7.31 -5.48
CA LEU A 240 15.58 7.88 -6.11
C LEU A 240 16.28 8.92 -5.20
N ASP A 241 15.71 9.19 -4.02
CA ASP A 241 16.28 10.07 -3.00
C ASP A 241 16.93 9.23 -1.87
N PRO A 242 18.25 9.36 -1.64
CA PRO A 242 18.95 8.66 -0.56
C PRO A 242 18.36 8.87 0.84
N ALA A 243 17.59 9.95 1.08
CA ALA A 243 16.90 10.18 2.35
C ALA A 243 15.86 9.09 2.68
N PHE A 244 15.37 8.36 1.68
CA PHE A 244 14.42 7.25 1.85
C PHE A 244 15.11 5.87 1.81
N SER A 245 16.44 5.80 1.78
CA SER A 245 17.19 4.54 1.88
C SER A 245 16.84 3.66 3.09
N PRO A 246 16.32 4.17 4.23
CA PRO A 246 15.86 3.30 5.30
C PRO A 246 14.58 2.51 5.00
N ILE A 247 13.85 2.83 3.93
CA ILE A 247 12.67 2.07 3.47
C ILE A 247 13.15 1.07 2.42
N SER A 248 12.95 -0.22 2.69
CA SER A 248 13.43 -1.30 1.84
C SER A 248 12.53 -1.56 0.62
N ALA A 249 11.21 -1.49 0.80
CA ALA A 249 10.24 -1.75 -0.25
C ALA A 249 8.84 -1.23 0.11
N ILE A 250 7.98 -1.11 -0.92
CA ILE A 250 6.53 -0.95 -0.77
C ILE A 250 5.85 -2.26 -1.12
N TRP A 251 5.00 -2.77 -0.25
CA TRP A 251 4.10 -3.88 -0.54
C TRP A 251 2.72 -3.31 -0.87
N ALA A 252 2.44 -3.13 -2.15
CA ALA A 252 1.16 -2.63 -2.62
C ALA A 252 0.18 -3.80 -2.73
N VAL A 253 -0.93 -3.70 -2.01
CA VAL A 253 -1.95 -4.74 -1.94
C VAL A 253 -3.30 -4.14 -2.26
N ASP A 254 -4.19 -4.95 -2.82
CA ASP A 254 -5.59 -4.58 -2.95
C ASP A 254 -6.49 -5.71 -2.46
N VAL A 255 -6.45 -5.90 -1.14
CA VAL A 255 -7.09 -7.01 -0.44
C VAL A 255 -8.40 -6.59 0.20
N ASP A 256 -9.35 -7.52 0.22
CA ASP A 256 -10.69 -7.40 0.79
C ASP A 256 -11.17 -8.76 1.34
N GLU A 257 -12.41 -8.82 1.83
CA GLU A 257 -13.02 -10.06 2.30
C GLU A 257 -13.12 -11.16 1.23
N ILE A 258 -13.07 -10.82 -0.07
CA ILE A 258 -13.19 -11.81 -1.15
C ILE A 258 -11.92 -12.68 -1.22
N LEU A 259 -10.79 -12.18 -0.72
CA LEU A 259 -9.60 -12.99 -0.45
C LEU A 259 -9.93 -14.24 0.39
N LEU A 260 -10.84 -14.11 1.35
CA LEU A 260 -11.25 -15.22 2.23
C LEU A 260 -12.12 -16.24 1.50
N LEU A 261 -12.66 -15.89 0.33
CA LEU A 261 -13.38 -16.83 -0.54
C LEU A 261 -12.44 -17.67 -1.42
N GLY A 262 -11.14 -17.47 -1.31
CA GLY A 262 -10.12 -18.17 -2.10
C GLY A 262 -9.87 -17.54 -3.47
N GLU A 263 -10.46 -16.37 -3.73
CA GLU A 263 -10.14 -15.60 -4.93
C GLU A 263 -8.87 -14.78 -4.70
N PRO A 264 -7.87 -14.89 -5.59
CA PRO A 264 -6.63 -14.14 -5.45
C PRO A 264 -6.90 -12.64 -5.58
N ARG A 265 -6.28 -11.86 -4.70
CA ARG A 265 -6.25 -10.40 -4.77
C ARG A 265 -4.85 -9.93 -5.21
N PRO A 266 -4.75 -8.86 -6.00
CA PRO A 266 -3.46 -8.44 -6.52
C PRO A 266 -2.61 -7.84 -5.40
N MET A 267 -1.35 -8.24 -5.38
CA MET A 267 -0.34 -7.87 -4.41
C MET A 267 1.00 -7.81 -5.15
N ILE A 268 1.70 -6.68 -5.05
CA ILE A 268 2.99 -6.46 -5.70
C ILE A 268 3.99 -5.86 -4.73
N VAL A 269 5.27 -6.11 -4.97
CA VAL A 269 6.35 -5.46 -4.22
C VAL A 269 7.10 -4.50 -5.15
N ALA A 270 7.24 -3.24 -4.76
CA ALA A 270 8.16 -2.30 -5.41
C ALA A 270 9.39 -2.14 -4.51
N HIS A 271 10.55 -2.57 -5.00
CA HIS A 271 11.80 -2.52 -4.24
C HIS A 271 12.45 -1.14 -4.34
N ASN A 272 13.04 -0.67 -3.24
CA ASN A 272 13.83 0.55 -3.24
C ASN A 272 15.27 0.22 -3.73
N PRO A 273 15.71 0.73 -4.90
CA PRO A 273 17.06 0.48 -5.40
C PRO A 273 18.16 1.09 -4.51
N LEU A 274 17.80 2.07 -3.66
CA LEU A 274 18.70 2.73 -2.73
C LEU A 274 18.53 2.22 -1.29
N ALA A 275 17.83 1.09 -1.06
CA ALA A 275 17.63 0.55 0.28
C ALA A 275 18.96 0.26 1.00
N SER A 276 19.15 0.82 2.20
CA SER A 276 20.30 0.51 3.07
C SER A 276 20.29 -0.97 3.51
N THR A 277 19.10 -1.56 3.61
CA THR A 277 18.92 -2.99 3.86
C THR A 277 17.80 -3.47 2.94
N PRO A 278 18.14 -4.05 1.78
CA PRO A 278 17.15 -4.49 0.80
C PRO A 278 16.24 -5.61 1.35
N LEU A 279 14.98 -5.60 0.96
CA LEU A 279 14.09 -6.73 1.19
C LEU A 279 14.54 -7.89 0.29
N PRO A 280 14.70 -9.12 0.80
CA PRO A 280 15.00 -10.27 -0.06
C PRO A 280 13.91 -10.45 -1.14
N PRO A 281 14.28 -10.69 -2.40
CA PRO A 281 13.32 -11.05 -3.43
C PRO A 281 12.52 -12.28 -3.03
N ARG A 282 11.26 -12.35 -3.47
CA ARG A 282 10.35 -13.48 -3.22
C ARG A 282 10.11 -13.75 -1.73
N PHE A 283 10.11 -12.69 -0.93
CA PHE A 283 9.86 -12.78 0.51
C PHE A 283 8.38 -12.58 0.88
N LEU A 284 7.73 -11.53 0.36
CA LEU A 284 6.34 -11.20 0.69
C LEU A 284 5.35 -11.92 -0.23
N PRO A 285 4.12 -12.24 0.25
CA PRO A 285 3.07 -12.79 -0.59
C PRO A 285 2.65 -11.78 -1.66
N ALA A 286 3.21 -11.92 -2.86
CA ALA A 286 2.93 -11.08 -4.00
C ALA A 286 2.97 -11.90 -5.30
N GLN A 287 2.21 -11.48 -6.30
CA GLN A 287 2.26 -12.06 -7.65
C GLN A 287 3.40 -11.47 -8.48
N SER A 288 3.89 -10.28 -8.16
CA SER A 288 5.04 -9.72 -8.89
C SER A 288 5.86 -8.76 -8.07
N GLU A 289 7.12 -8.64 -8.45
CA GLU A 289 8.08 -7.74 -7.84
C GLU A 289 8.65 -6.82 -8.91
N TYR A 290 8.85 -5.55 -8.55
CA TYR A 290 9.36 -4.51 -9.43
C TYR A 290 10.68 -4.01 -8.88
N PHE A 291 11.71 -4.05 -9.73
CA PHE A 291 13.06 -3.56 -9.45
C PHE A 291 13.40 -2.42 -10.39
N ALA A 292 14.17 -1.45 -9.90
CA ALA A 292 14.72 -0.37 -10.71
C ALA A 292 16.22 -0.57 -10.88
N ASP A 293 16.66 -0.82 -12.11
CA ASP A 293 18.06 -0.93 -12.47
C ASP A 293 18.59 0.47 -12.81
N VAL A 294 19.08 1.20 -11.80
CA VAL A 294 19.50 2.61 -11.90
C VAL A 294 20.85 2.74 -12.61
N ARG A 295 20.91 3.61 -13.62
CA ARG A 295 22.10 4.01 -14.40
C ARG A 295 22.35 5.51 -14.19
N ASP A 296 23.42 6.03 -14.81
CA ASP A 296 23.82 7.42 -14.64
C ASP A 296 22.76 8.44 -15.12
N ASP A 297 22.03 8.11 -16.20
CA ASP A 297 21.09 9.02 -16.89
C ASP A 297 19.67 8.45 -17.07
N TYR A 298 19.44 7.18 -16.75
CA TYR A 298 18.12 6.54 -16.79
C TYR A 298 18.04 5.38 -15.79
N TYR A 299 16.86 4.80 -15.64
CA TYR A 299 16.67 3.52 -14.95
C TYR A 299 15.67 2.68 -15.73
N GLU A 300 15.85 1.37 -15.67
CA GLU A 300 14.91 0.41 -16.26
C GLU A 300 14.08 -0.23 -15.17
N ILE A 301 12.79 -0.40 -15.43
CA ILE A 301 11.91 -1.14 -14.53
C ILE A 301 11.82 -2.58 -14.99
N ARG A 302 12.25 -3.47 -14.11
CA ARG A 302 12.20 -4.91 -14.34
C ARG A 302 11.12 -5.51 -13.46
N ARG A 303 10.18 -6.23 -14.08
CA ARG A 303 9.17 -7.02 -13.39
C ARG A 303 9.65 -8.46 -13.28
N GLU A 304 9.66 -8.99 -12.07
CA GLU A 304 9.85 -10.42 -11.79
C GLU A 304 8.56 -11.02 -11.23
N ASP A 305 8.45 -12.34 -11.32
CA ASP A 305 7.36 -13.10 -10.73
C ASP A 305 7.58 -13.29 -9.22
N GLY A 306 6.53 -13.07 -8.44
CA GLY A 306 6.55 -13.23 -6.99
C GLY A 306 6.35 -14.68 -6.54
N VAL A 307 6.13 -14.89 -5.24
CA VAL A 307 5.87 -16.22 -4.67
C VAL A 307 4.47 -16.75 -4.94
N LEU A 308 3.51 -15.87 -5.26
CA LEU A 308 2.11 -16.25 -5.51
C LEU A 308 1.81 -16.54 -6.98
N VAL A 309 2.81 -16.49 -7.87
CA VAL A 309 2.64 -16.90 -9.26
C VAL A 309 2.46 -18.41 -9.31
N LYS A 310 1.35 -18.84 -9.92
CA LYS A 310 1.02 -20.25 -10.17
C LYS A 310 1.64 -20.73 -11.48
#